data_AF-A0A453FM65-F1
#
_entry.id   AF-A0A453FM65-F1
#
_cell.length_a   1.000
_cell.length_b   1.000
_cell.length_c   1.000
_cell.angle_alpha   90.00
_cell.angle_beta   90.00
_cell.angle_gamma   90.00
#
_symmetry.space_group_name_H-M   'P 1'
#
loop_
_entity.id
_entity.type
_entity.pdbx_description
1 polymer ?
#
loop_
_entity_poly.entity_id
_entity_poly.type
_entity_poly.pdbx_seq_one_letter_code
_entity_poly.pdbx_strand_id
1 'polypeptide(L)'
;RSFLGCGDGEEGSVLSKVYEERRVMGYSPEQMYAVVAAVDLYEDFVPWCQRSRVIRRYDDGSFDAELEIGFKFFVESYVSHVEMEKPKYIKVRLV
;
A
#
# COMPACT_ATOMS: atom_id res chain seq x y z
N ARG A 1 -7.20 -30.51 -43.52
CA ARG A 1 -6.53 -29.20 -43.32
C ARG A 1 -6.78 -28.79 -41.87
N SER A 2 -6.16 -29.45 -40.88
CA SER A 2 -4.76 -29.34 -40.43
C SER A 2 -4.42 -27.88 -40.08
N PHE A 3 -4.01 -27.50 -38.88
CA PHE A 3 -3.12 -28.19 -37.93
C PHE A 3 -3.38 -27.83 -36.45
N LEU A 4 -2.85 -28.73 -35.60
CA LEU A 4 -2.72 -28.68 -34.15
C LEU A 4 -2.16 -27.37 -33.61
N GLY A 5 -2.68 -26.96 -32.45
CA GLY A 5 -1.88 -26.32 -31.40
C GLY A 5 -2.06 -27.12 -30.11
N CYS A 6 -1.10 -27.98 -29.78
CA CYS A 6 -0.93 -28.43 -28.40
C CYS A 6 -0.60 -27.19 -27.56
N GLY A 7 -1.55 -26.75 -26.73
CA GLY A 7 -1.25 -25.91 -25.59
C GLY A 7 -0.92 -26.84 -24.44
N ASP A 8 0.38 -27.03 -24.22
CA ASP A 8 0.94 -27.70 -23.04
C ASP A 8 0.41 -27.00 -21.78
N GLY A 9 -0.05 -27.79 -20.80
CA GLY A 9 -0.55 -27.25 -19.55
C GLY A 9 0.57 -26.62 -18.73
N GLU A 10 0.37 -25.39 -18.30
CA GLU A 10 0.98 -24.89 -17.07
C GLU A 10 -0.12 -24.24 -16.22
N GLU A 11 -0.60 -25.01 -15.23
CA GLU A 11 -1.31 -24.50 -14.07
C GLU A 11 -0.35 -23.59 -13.27
N GLY A 12 -0.48 -22.28 -13.46
CA GLY A 12 0.33 -21.29 -12.73
C GLY A 12 -0.54 -20.29 -11.98
N SER A 13 -0.76 -20.51 -10.69
CA SER A 13 -1.33 -19.61 -9.66
C SER A 13 -1.60 -18.13 -10.07
N VAL A 14 -2.74 -17.83 -10.70
CA VAL A 14 -3.12 -16.47 -11.16
C VAL A 14 -3.99 -15.72 -10.14
N LEU A 15 -3.52 -15.49 -8.91
CA LEU A 15 -4.25 -14.63 -7.95
C LEU A 15 -3.38 -13.54 -7.30
N SER A 16 -2.27 -13.16 -7.93
CA SER A 16 -1.46 -12.02 -7.49
C SER A 16 -1.42 -10.95 -8.57
N LYS A 17 -2.28 -9.93 -8.47
CA LYS A 17 -2.24 -8.77 -9.38
C LYS A 17 -1.29 -7.73 -8.78
N VAL A 18 -0.09 -7.61 -9.35
CA VAL A 18 0.88 -6.56 -8.98
C VAL A 18 0.60 -5.31 -9.81
N TYR A 19 0.54 -4.15 -9.16
CA TYR A 19 0.38 -2.85 -9.80
C TYR A 19 1.59 -1.97 -9.47
N GLU A 20 2.23 -1.40 -10.48
CA GLU A 20 3.36 -0.48 -10.35
C GLU A 20 3.04 0.82 -11.10
N GLU A 21 3.26 1.97 -10.45
CA GLU A 21 3.15 3.29 -11.07
C GLU A 21 4.41 4.10 -10.79
N ARG A 22 4.92 4.79 -11.81
CA ARG A 22 6.05 5.72 -11.69
C ARG A 22 5.63 7.09 -12.23
N ARG A 23 5.82 8.13 -11.42
CA ARG A 23 5.53 9.52 -11.80
C ARG A 23 6.66 10.45 -11.39
N VAL A 24 6.99 11.40 -12.25
CA VAL A 24 7.95 12.47 -11.94
C VAL A 24 7.19 13.56 -11.18
N MET A 25 7.71 13.94 -10.02
CA MET A 25 7.14 15.01 -9.18
C MET A 25 8.18 16.11 -8.94
N GLY A 26 7.73 17.36 -8.86
CA GLY A 26 8.58 18.53 -8.63
C GLY A 26 8.91 18.80 -7.15
N TYR A 27 8.78 17.79 -6.29
CA TYR A 27 9.01 17.88 -4.85
C TYR A 27 10.29 17.16 -4.46
N SER A 28 10.92 17.59 -3.37
CA SER A 28 12.09 16.89 -2.83
C SER A 28 11.71 15.51 -2.28
N PRO A 29 12.62 14.52 -2.30
CA PRO A 29 12.37 13.20 -1.71
C PRO A 29 11.96 13.28 -0.23
N GLU A 30 12.51 14.23 0.52
CA GLU A 30 12.21 14.46 1.93
C GLU A 30 10.77 14.95 2.15
N GLN A 31 10.29 15.87 1.31
CA GLN A 31 8.90 16.34 1.34
C GLN A 31 7.93 15.21 1.01
N MET A 32 8.21 14.44 -0.04
CA MET A 32 7.37 13.29 -0.42
C MET A 32 7.35 12.24 0.68
N TYR A 33 8.49 11.95 1.28
CA TYR A 33 8.59 11.04 2.41
C TYR A 33 7.74 11.56 3.58
N ALA A 34 7.84 12.84 3.93
CA ALA A 34 7.10 13.41 5.07
C ALA A 34 5.59 13.28 4.90
N VAL A 35 5.07 13.45 3.67
CA VAL A 35 3.64 13.28 3.37
C VAL A 35 3.21 11.82 3.57
N VAL A 36 3.96 10.86 3.02
CA VAL A 36 3.61 9.43 3.13
C VAL A 36 3.84 8.89 4.54
N ALA A 37 4.78 9.48 5.30
CA ALA A 37 5.05 9.11 6.68
C ALA A 37 4.00 9.60 7.67
N ALA A 38 3.24 10.63 7.32
CA ALA A 38 2.17 11.16 8.15
C ALA A 38 0.89 10.30 8.04
N VAL A 39 1.00 9.00 8.34
CA VAL A 39 -0.10 8.05 8.24
C VAL A 39 -1.29 8.46 9.11
N ASP A 40 -1.03 9.04 10.29
CA ASP A 40 -2.07 9.55 11.20
C ASP A 40 -2.94 10.67 10.59
N LEU A 41 -2.50 11.34 9.53
CA LEU A 41 -3.24 12.42 8.86
C LEU A 41 -3.99 11.95 7.61
N TYR A 42 -3.96 10.66 7.28
CA TYR A 42 -4.57 10.14 6.05
C TYR A 42 -6.08 10.39 6.02
N GLU A 43 -6.74 10.43 7.17
CA GLU A 43 -8.16 10.81 7.30
C GLU A 43 -8.49 12.22 6.79
N ASP A 44 -7.56 13.17 6.89
CA ASP A 44 -7.79 14.57 6.49
C ASP A 44 -7.60 14.80 4.99
N PHE A 45 -6.70 14.04 4.35
CA PHE A 45 -6.28 14.31 2.98
C PHE A 45 -6.67 13.24 1.96
N VAL A 46 -6.99 12.02 2.39
CA VAL A 46 -7.44 10.95 1.49
C VAL A 46 -8.97 10.92 1.50
N PRO A 47 -9.65 11.27 0.40
CA PRO A 47 -11.12 11.38 0.36
C PRO A 47 -11.89 10.08 0.68
N TRP A 48 -11.18 8.95 0.75
CA TRP A 48 -11.72 7.62 1.03
C TRP A 48 -11.23 7.04 2.36
N CYS A 49 -10.29 7.70 3.05
CA CYS A 49 -9.84 7.28 4.36
C CYS A 49 -10.77 7.89 5.41
N GLN A 50 -11.55 7.06 6.07
CA GLN A 50 -12.46 7.50 7.14
C GLN A 50 -11.74 7.63 8.48
N ARG A 51 -10.70 6.82 8.69
CA ARG A 51 -9.94 6.80 9.94
C ARG A 51 -8.51 6.36 9.67
N SER A 52 -7.55 7.04 10.27
CA SER A 52 -6.15 6.63 10.23
C SER A 52 -5.51 6.76 11.60
N ARG A 53 -4.96 5.66 12.13
CA ARG A 53 -4.39 5.69 13.48
C ARG A 53 -3.22 4.73 13.64
N VAL A 54 -2.13 5.21 14.21
CA VAL A 54 -1.05 4.35 14.70
C VAL A 54 -1.47 3.62 15.97
N ILE A 55 -1.51 2.28 15.92
CA ILE A 55 -1.88 1.40 17.04
C ILE A 55 -0.67 1.13 17.93
N ARG A 56 0.49 0.83 17.31
CA ARG A 56 1.71 0.42 18.02
C ARG A 56 2.94 1.03 17.37
N ARG A 57 3.93 1.39 18.18
CA ARG A 57 5.24 1.81 17.72
C ARG A 57 6.29 0.85 18.28
N TYR A 58 7.23 0.45 17.45
CA TYR A 58 8.34 -0.43 17.82
C TYR A 58 9.62 0.37 18.01
N ASP A 59 10.56 -0.17 18.79
CA ASP A 59 11.84 0.47 19.08
C ASP A 59 12.74 0.59 17.82
N ASP A 60 12.55 -0.32 16.86
CA ASP A 60 13.21 -0.34 15.55
C ASP A 60 12.75 0.80 14.61
N GLY A 61 11.79 1.63 15.04
CA GLY A 61 11.23 2.73 14.25
C GLY A 61 10.10 2.33 13.30
N SER A 62 9.74 1.04 13.24
CA SER A 62 8.52 0.58 12.58
C SER A 62 7.28 0.80 13.46
N PHE A 63 6.10 0.77 12.85
CA PHE A 63 4.84 0.94 13.57
C PHE A 63 3.69 0.20 12.88
N ASP A 64 2.68 -0.17 13.67
CA ASP A 64 1.42 -0.69 13.16
C ASP A 64 0.42 0.46 13.02
N ALA A 65 -0.20 0.59 11.85
CA ALA A 65 -1.24 1.56 11.56
C ALA A 65 -2.52 0.87 11.10
N GLU A 66 -3.63 1.28 11.70
CA GLU A 66 -4.99 0.94 11.28
C GLU A 66 -5.49 2.01 10.32
N LEU A 67 -5.99 1.57 9.17
CA LEU A 67 -6.65 2.43 8.20
C LEU A 67 -8.03 1.89 7.90
N GLU A 68 -9.02 2.77 7.96
CA GLU A 68 -10.40 2.49 7.58
C GLU A 68 -10.69 3.19 6.26
N ILE A 69 -11.04 2.41 5.23
CA ILE A 69 -11.38 2.91 3.91
C ILE A 69 -12.89 2.78 3.71
N GLY A 70 -13.54 3.91 3.47
CA GLY A 70 -14.96 3.99 3.14
C GLY A 70 -15.17 4.24 1.66
N PHE A 71 -15.82 3.31 0.97
CA PHE A 71 -16.26 3.51 -0.41
C PHE A 71 -17.74 3.18 -0.57
N LYS A 72 -18.56 4.23 -0.73
CA LYS A 72 -20.02 4.14 -0.86
C LYS A 72 -20.70 3.39 0.30
N PHE A 73 -20.95 2.09 0.13
CA PHE A 73 -21.64 1.22 1.09
C PHE A 73 -20.71 0.23 1.78
N PHE A 74 -19.42 0.21 1.40
CA PHE A 74 -18.43 -0.68 1.98
C PHE A 74 -17.50 0.13 2.86
N VAL A 75 -17.31 -0.35 4.09
CA VAL A 75 -16.29 0.12 5.00
C VAL A 75 -15.40 -1.06 5.30
N GLU A 76 -14.12 -0.92 4.99
CA GLU A 76 -13.12 -1.96 5.24
C GLU A 76 -12.01 -1.37 6.12
N SER A 77 -11.74 -2.02 7.23
CA SER A 77 -10.65 -1.69 8.15
C SER A 77 -9.54 -2.71 7.99
N TYR A 78 -8.31 -2.25 7.79
CA TYR A 78 -7.13 -3.12 7.78
C TYR A 78 -6.05 -2.59 8.71
N VAL A 79 -5.27 -3.52 9.25
CA VAL A 79 -4.07 -3.21 10.03
C VAL A 79 -2.85 -3.50 9.17
N SER A 80 -1.92 -2.55 9.15
CA SER A 80 -0.71 -2.64 8.35
C SER A 80 0.51 -2.34 9.21
N HIS A 81 1.59 -3.09 8.96
CA HIS A 81 2.90 -2.86 9.54
C HIS A 81 3.72 -2.01 8.57
N VAL A 82 4.11 -0.83 9.03
CA VAL A 82 4.82 0.19 8.26
C VAL A 82 6.27 0.25 8.72
N GLU A 83 7.19 -0.02 7.80
CA GLU A 83 8.62 0.14 7.97
C GLU A 83 9.09 1.29 7.09
N MET A 84 9.93 2.16 7.63
CA MET A 84 10.35 3.34 6.89
C MET A 84 11.83 3.61 7.14
N GLU A 85 12.57 3.89 6.06
CA GLU A 85 13.96 4.33 6.14
C GLU A 85 14.07 5.71 5.50
N LYS A 86 14.26 6.74 6.33
CA LYS A 86 14.41 8.13 5.84
C LYS A 86 15.73 8.28 5.06
N PRO A 87 15.73 8.91 3.87
CA PRO A 87 14.62 9.28 2.96
C PRO A 87 14.50 8.30 1.77
N LYS A 88 14.86 7.02 1.95
CA LYS A 88 15.02 6.07 0.85
C LYS A 88 13.72 5.36 0.48
N TYR A 89 13.04 4.76 1.44
CA TYR A 89 11.86 3.93 1.15
C TYR A 89 10.89 3.82 2.32
N ILE A 90 9.67 3.43 1.97
CA ILE A 90 8.58 3.10 2.87
C ILE A 90 8.03 1.75 2.40
N LYS A 91 7.95 0.79 3.31
CA LYS A 91 7.45 -0.56 3.05
C LYS A 91 6.27 -0.82 3.96
N VAL A 92 5.18 -1.31 3.38
CA VAL A 92 3.95 -1.60 4.10
C VAL A 92 3.63 -3.09 3.91
N ARG A 93 3.29 -3.78 4.99
CA ARG A 93 2.82 -5.16 4.99
C ARG A 93 1.47 -5.25 5.68
N LEU A 94 0.55 -6.02 5.14
CA LEU A 94 -0.70 -6.33 5.85
C LEU A 94 -0.38 -7.28 7.02
N VAL A 95 -1.00 -7.05 8.18
CA VAL A 95 -0.83 -7.86 9.40
C VAL A 95 -2.05 -8.73 9.63
#